data_AF-A0AAV9Z8W7-F1
#
_entry.id   AF-A0AAV9Z8W7-F1
#
_cell.length_a   1.000
_cell.length_b   1.000
_cell.length_c   1.000
_cell.angle_alpha   90.00
_cell.angle_beta   90.00
_cell.angle_gamma   90.00
#
_symmetry.space_group_name_H-M   'P 1'
#
loop_
_entity.id
_entity.type
_entity.pdbx_description
1 polymer ?
#
loop_
_entity_poly.entity_id
_entity_poly.type
_entity_poly.pdbx_seq_one_letter_code
_entity_poly.pdbx_strand_id
1 'polypeptide(L)'
;LHFARLRALFRCNLPSGRKLDVALVRMFSQSRWKPRTRWAGCQIRDEEQEFSFLSMEHIVRGALMTPVSGAANEATHFLVDTLDADLFLRADQ
;
A
#
# COMPACT_ATOMS: atom_id res chain seq x y z
N LEU A 1 7.78 9.37 0.76
CA LEU A 1 6.67 8.71 0.06
C LEU A 1 5.78 8.04 1.09
N HIS A 2 4.46 8.18 0.94
CA HIS A 2 3.46 7.47 1.76
C HIS A 2 2.83 6.37 0.93
N PHE A 3 2.39 5.30 1.60
CA PHE A 3 1.75 4.15 0.97
C PHE A 3 0.34 4.03 1.52
N ALA A 4 -0.61 3.62 0.67
CA ALA A 4 -1.99 3.46 1.05
C ALA A 4 -2.67 2.34 0.26
N ARG A 5 -3.58 1.61 0.91
CA ARG A 5 -4.45 0.62 0.25
C ARG A 5 -5.71 1.32 -0.21
N LEU A 6 -5.98 1.31 -1.51
CA LEU A 6 -7.22 1.79 -2.08
C LEU A 6 -8.40 0.95 -1.60
N ARG A 7 -9.48 1.61 -1.18
CA ARG A 7 -10.71 0.98 -0.69
C ARG A 7 -11.92 1.36 -1.54
N ALA A 8 -11.99 2.62 -1.97
CA ALA A 8 -13.00 3.07 -2.91
C ALA A 8 -12.47 4.26 -3.73
N LEU A 9 -13.05 4.49 -4.90
CA LEU A 9 -12.74 5.62 -5.76
C LEU A 9 -14.04 6.37 -6.07
N PHE A 10 -14.03 7.68 -5.86
CA PHE A 10 -15.18 8.55 -6.05
C PHE A 10 -14.86 9.59 -7.12
N ARG A 11 -15.78 9.78 -8.05
CA ARG A 11 -15.78 10.94 -8.94
C ARG A 11 -16.76 11.96 -8.39
N CYS A 12 -16.24 13.10 -7.96
CA CYS A 12 -17.04 14.20 -7.43
C CYS A 12 -17.21 15.28 -8.50
N ASN A 13 -18.45 15.74 -8.67
CA ASN A 13 -18.77 16.93 -9.47
C ASN A 13 -19.01 18.09 -8.50
N LEU A 14 -18.19 19.13 -8.55
CA LEU A 14 -18.36 20.31 -7.72
C LEU A 14 -19.41 21.25 -8.31
N PRO A 15 -20.06 22.09 -7.49
CA PRO A 15 -20.98 23.12 -7.97
C PRO A 15 -20.37 24.08 -9.01
N SER A 16 -19.04 24.25 -8.99
CA SER A 16 -18.30 25.03 -9.99
C SER A 16 -18.20 24.36 -11.38
N GLY A 17 -18.73 23.14 -11.55
CA GLY A 17 -18.57 22.32 -12.75
C GLY A 17 -17.25 21.55 -12.81
N ARG A 18 -16.32 21.80 -11.88
CA ARG A 18 -15.05 21.07 -11.79
C ARG A 18 -15.30 19.62 -11.36
N LYS A 19 -14.63 18.67 -12.02
CA LYS A 19 -14.61 17.26 -11.63
C LYS A 19 -13.32 16.96 -10.87
N LEU A 20 -13.42 16.18 -9.81
CA LEU A 20 -12.27 15.70 -9.05
C LEU A 20 -12.46 14.22 -8.71
N ASP A 21 -11.37 13.48 -8.71
CA ASP A 21 -11.36 12.06 -8.32
C ASP A 21 -10.69 11.93 -6.95
N VAL A 22 -11.37 11.31 -5.99
CA VAL A 22 -10.89 11.09 -4.62
C VAL A 22 -10.89 9.60 -4.30
N ALA A 23 -9.78 9.11 -3.78
CA ALA A 23 -9.68 7.78 -3.21
C ALA A 23 -10.01 7.80 -1.71
N LEU A 24 -10.81 6.84 -1.25
CA LEU A 24 -10.82 6.43 0.15
C LEU A 24 -9.77 5.33 0.31
N VAL A 25 -8.87 5.52 1.26
CA VAL A 25 -7.73 4.64 1.48
C VAL A 25 -7.56 4.29 2.95
N ARG A 26 -6.78 3.25 3.22
CA ARG A 26 -6.12 3.04 4.52
C ARG A 26 -4.63 3.28 4.36
N MET A 27 -4.07 4.10 5.24
CA MET A 27 -2.66 4.46 5.17
C MET A 27 -1.79 3.34 5.75
N PHE A 28 -0.50 3.36 5.40
CA PHE A 28 0.50 2.48 5.96
C PHE A 28 1.52 3.26 6.79
N SER A 29 1.71 2.84 8.04
CA SER A 29 2.75 3.38 8.93
C SER A 29 3.95 2.43 8.99
N GLN A 30 5.09 2.92 9.47
CA GLN A 30 6.26 2.06 9.66
C GLN A 30 6.01 1.08 10.80
N SER A 31 6.20 -0.22 10.54
CA SER A 31 6.03 -1.23 11.58
C SER A 31 7.18 -1.19 12.59
N ARG A 32 6.84 -1.44 13.86
CA ARG A 32 7.83 -1.67 14.93
C ARG A 32 8.31 -3.12 14.96
N TRP A 33 7.54 -4.03 14.37
CA TRP A 33 7.87 -5.44 14.33
C TRP A 33 8.98 -5.70 13.30
N LYS A 34 9.90 -6.61 13.63
CA LYS A 34 11.01 -7.00 12.76
C LYS A 34 10.98 -8.52 12.52
N PRO A 35 11.01 -8.97 11.26
CA PRO A 35 11.03 -10.38 10.90
C PRO A 35 12.40 -10.93 11.23
N ARG A 36 12.41 -12.19 11.65
CA ARG A 36 13.63 -12.94 11.83
C ARG A 36 14.09 -13.55 10.51
N THR A 37 14.41 -12.69 9.55
CA THR A 37 14.86 -13.06 8.20
C THR A 37 16.30 -12.60 7.95
N ARG A 38 16.99 -13.27 7.02
CA ARG A 38 18.31 -12.86 6.52
C ARG A 38 18.23 -11.67 5.56
N TRP A 39 17.03 -11.30 5.10
CA TRP A 39 16.85 -10.21 4.15
C TRP A 39 17.09 -8.85 4.79
N ALA A 40 18.26 -8.26 4.53
CA ALA A 40 18.62 -6.93 4.99
C ALA A 40 17.87 -5.84 4.22
N GLY A 41 17.55 -4.73 4.89
CA GLY A 41 16.91 -3.56 4.27
C GLY A 41 15.41 -3.72 3.98
N CYS A 42 14.81 -4.82 4.42
CA CYS A 42 13.37 -5.05 4.26
C CYS A 42 12.53 -3.94 4.93
N GLN A 43 11.64 -3.31 4.16
CA GLN A 43 10.71 -2.30 4.69
C GLN A 43 9.38 -2.95 5.05
N ILE A 44 8.92 -2.68 6.27
CA ILE A 44 7.73 -3.30 6.83
C ILE A 44 6.81 -2.22 7.33
N ARG A 45 5.55 -2.37 6.96
CA ARG A 45 4.52 -1.38 7.21
C ARG A 45 3.29 -2.04 7.80
N ASP A 46 2.64 -1.33 8.71
CA ASP A 46 1.35 -1.75 9.26
C ASP A 46 0.25 -0.93 8.59
N GLU A 47 -0.79 -1.60 8.10
CA GLU A 47 -1.99 -0.94 7.59
C GLU A 47 -2.77 -0.36 8.77
N GLU A 48 -3.06 0.94 8.70
CA GLU A 48 -3.86 1.65 9.68
C GLU A 48 -5.34 1.27 9.54
N GLN A 49 -6.07 1.29 10.67
CA GLN A 49 -7.49 0.95 10.66
C GLN A 49 -8.37 2.09 10.13
N GLU A 50 -7.94 3.33 10.38
CA GLU A 50 -8.66 4.54 10.00
C GLU A 50 -8.62 4.75 8.49
N PHE A 51 -9.70 5.32 7.97
CA PHE A 51 -9.78 5.70 6.58
C PHE A 51 -9.38 7.15 6.38
N SER A 52 -8.73 7.42 5.25
CA SER A 52 -8.37 8.76 4.81
C SER A 52 -8.83 8.98 3.38
N PHE A 53 -9.08 10.24 3.03
CA PHE A 53 -9.35 10.64 1.66
C PHE A 53 -8.09 11.24 1.03
N LEU A 54 -7.76 10.80 -0.19
CA LEU A 54 -6.65 11.32 -0.99
C LEU A 54 -7.16 11.78 -2.35
N SER A 55 -6.74 12.97 -2.77
CA SER A 55 -6.92 13.40 -4.15
C SER A 55 -6.10 12.51 -5.07
N MET A 56 -6.72 12.00 -6.14
CA MET A 56 -6.04 11.13 -7.12
C MET A 56 -4.93 11.87 -7.87
N GLU A 57 -4.95 13.20 -7.88
CA GLU A 57 -3.89 14.02 -8.49
C GLU A 57 -2.53 13.88 -7.77
N HIS A 58 -2.53 13.43 -6.51
CA HIS A 58 -1.33 13.24 -5.71
C HIS A 58 -0.77 11.80 -5.79
N ILE A 59 -1.41 10.90 -6.55
CA ILE A 59 -0.92 9.52 -6.69
C ILE A 59 0.17 9.47 -7.74
N VAL A 60 1.34 9.01 -7.33
CA VAL A 60 2.50 8.86 -8.22
C VAL A 60 2.43 7.55 -9.01
N ARG A 61 2.26 6.41 -8.32
CA ARG A 61 2.22 5.06 -8.90
C ARG A 61 1.75 4.01 -7.89
N GLY A 62 1.44 2.81 -8.37
CA GLY A 62 1.19 1.65 -7.52
C GLY A 62 2.46 1.11 -6.85
N ALA A 63 2.27 0.36 -5.76
CA ALA A 63 3.33 -0.37 -5.06
C ALA A 63 2.77 -1.71 -4.57
N LEU A 64 3.64 -2.73 -4.44
CA LEU A 64 3.24 -4.04 -3.93
C LEU A 64 3.41 -4.08 -2.40
N MET A 65 2.31 -4.37 -1.71
CA MET A 65 2.26 -4.57 -0.26
C MET A 65 1.87 -6.01 0.04
N THR A 66 2.84 -6.85 0.37
CA THR A 66 2.62 -8.30 0.58
C THR A 66 2.43 -8.59 2.07
N PRO A 67 1.35 -9.26 2.50
CA PRO A 67 1.16 -9.63 3.89
C PRO A 67 2.32 -10.46 4.42
N VAL A 68 2.74 -10.20 5.66
CA VAL A 68 3.81 -10.96 6.30
C VAL A 68 3.27 -12.24 6.94
N SER A 69 3.79 -13.39 6.54
CA SER A 69 3.54 -14.66 7.24
C SER A 69 4.28 -14.68 8.59
N GLY A 70 3.58 -15.04 9.67
CA GLY A 70 4.17 -15.20 11.01
C GLY A 70 4.25 -13.91 11.84
N ALA A 71 3.72 -12.79 11.33
CA ALA A 71 3.39 -11.66 12.18
C ALA A 71 2.13 -11.98 13.01
N ALA A 72 2.08 -11.52 14.26
CA ALA A 72 0.87 -11.64 15.08
C ALA A 72 -0.28 -10.75 14.57
N ASN A 73 0.06 -9.72 13.79
CA ASN A 73 -0.88 -8.78 13.21
C ASN A 73 -1.01 -9.04 11.69
N GLU A 74 -2.21 -9.38 11.25
CA GLU A 74 -2.53 -9.59 9.83
C GLU A 74 -2.43 -8.30 8.99
N ALA A 75 -2.40 -7.13 9.65
CA ALA A 75 -2.21 -5.83 9.00
C ALA A 75 -0.74 -5.50 8.70
N THR A 76 0.22 -6.38 9.02
CA THR A 76 1.64 -6.16 8.76
C THR A 76 2.04 -6.66 7.36
N HIS A 77 2.70 -5.80 6.58
CA HIS A 77 3.05 -6.04 5.18
C HIS A 77 4.51 -5.70 4.88
N PHE A 78 5.12 -6.47 3.99
CA PHE A 78 6.34 -6.13 3.29
C PHE A 78 6.04 -5.10 2.19
N LEU A 79 6.82 -4.03 2.14
CA LEU A 79 6.86 -3.13 1.00
C LEU A 79 7.84 -3.68 -0.04
N VAL A 80 7.32 -3.96 -1.23
CA VAL A 80 8.09 -4.29 -2.42
C VAL A 80 7.92 -3.15 -3.41
N ASP A 81 8.74 -2.10 -3.25
CA ASP A 81 8.74 -0.91 -4.12
C ASP A 81 9.74 -1.09 -5.27
N THR A 82 9.62 -2.20 -6.01
CA THR A 82 10.43 -2.42 -7.21
C THR A 82 9.72 -1.80 -8.41
N LEU A 83 10.43 -0.93 -9.13
CA LEU A 83 10.10 -0.57 -10.51
C LEU A 83 10.26 -1.86 -11.34
N ASP A 84 9.19 -2.63 -11.54
CA ASP A 84 9.10 -3.91 -12.25
C ASP A 84 10.36 -4.45 -12.97
N ALA A 85 10.79 -5.67 -12.62
CA ALA A 85 11.46 -6.59 -13.55
C ALA A 85 11.50 -8.06 -13.10
N ASP A 86 11.29 -8.41 -11.83
CA ASP A 86 11.35 -9.83 -11.45
C ASP A 86 9.95 -10.45 -11.35
N LEU A 87 9.39 -10.71 -12.52
CA LEU A 87 8.19 -11.54 -12.69
C LEU A 87 8.56 -13.00 -12.39
N PHE A 88 8.71 -13.35 -11.11
CA PHE A 88 9.05 -14.72 -10.73
C PHE A 88 7.86 -15.66 -11.04
N LEU A 89 8.15 -16.72 -11.80
CA LEU A 89 7.18 -17.78 -12.08
C LEU A 89 7.13 -18.75 -10.88
N ARG A 90 5.93 -19.08 -10.41
CA ARG A 90 5.72 -20.24 -9.53
C ARG A 90 5.65 -21.49 -10.40
N ALA A 91 6.74 -22.24 -10.47
CA ALA A 91 6.78 -23.55 -11.10
C ALA A 91 6.64 -24.64 -10.03
N ASP A 92 5.85 -25.68 -10.31
CA ASP A 92 5.83 -26.91 -9.52
C ASP A 92 6.92 -27.82 -10.11
N GLN A 93 7.91 -28.18 -9.29
CA GLN A 93 8.90 -29.23 -9.59
C GLN A 93 8.96 -30.20 -8.43
#